data_AF-A0A8T5MRH2-F1
#
_entry.id   AF-A0A8T5MRH2-F1
#
_cell.length_a   1.000
_cell.length_b   1.000
_cell.length_c   1.000
_cell.angle_alpha   90.00
_cell.angle_beta   90.00
_cell.angle_gamma   90.00
#
_symmetry.space_group_name_H-M   'P 1'
#
loop_
_entity.id
_entity.type
_entity.pdbx_description
1 polymer ?
#
loop_
_entity_poly.entity_id
_entity_poly.type
_entity_poly.pdbx_seq_one_letter_code
_entity_poly.pdbx_strand_id
1 'polypeptide(L)'
;MKKIGKKGSQVGMVLSFIIFIISIFFIYLIVSPYIARESSKSNSFDLLKENVLTNLTSDVWVFRVNGSLSGCIQMEIPVIIPGAESVAFGEGSSISSSVSGGYIFVEEGASRIKVYYSDLIVNPNPFLDAGCIETIPDSTSLERAITEKSIISLMDEFSANYNSLKEELNVFSSDDFDLYFIYSNGTTIGEIKRDSSTEVYAEELKIYYLSSGAQNEVGILRVKLW
;
A
#
# COMPACT_ATOMS: atom_id res chain seq x y z
N MET A 1 67.22 -37.75 41.79
CA MET A 1 66.24 -36.90 41.09
C MET A 1 64.86 -37.53 41.18
N LYS A 2 63.91 -36.90 41.88
CA LYS A 2 62.56 -37.44 42.10
C LYS A 2 61.64 -36.95 40.96
N LYS A 3 61.16 -37.86 40.10
CA LYS A 3 60.17 -37.52 39.06
C LYS A 3 58.82 -37.25 39.72
N ILE A 4 58.40 -35.98 39.72
CA ILE A 4 57.05 -35.58 40.14
C ILE A 4 56.09 -35.99 39.02
N GLY A 5 55.18 -36.91 39.32
CA GLY A 5 54.18 -37.40 38.37
C GLY A 5 53.22 -36.27 37.96
N LYS A 6 53.18 -35.93 36.68
CA LYS A 6 52.22 -34.99 36.09
C LYS A 6 50.79 -35.58 36.10
N LYS A 7 50.12 -35.61 37.26
CA LYS A 7 48.72 -36.06 37.38
C LYS A 7 47.68 -34.91 37.34
N GLY A 8 48.11 -33.67 37.15
CA GLY A 8 47.22 -32.49 37.15
C GLY A 8 46.55 -32.12 35.80
N SER A 9 46.96 -32.74 34.68
CA SER A 9 46.55 -32.26 33.34
C SER A 9 45.12 -32.61 32.94
N GLN A 10 44.55 -33.70 33.45
CA GLN A 10 43.20 -34.14 33.05
C GLN A 10 42.10 -33.42 33.80
N VAL A 11 42.31 -33.12 35.10
CA VAL A 11 41.31 -32.41 35.92
C VAL A 11 41.11 -30.98 35.42
N GLY A 12 42.18 -30.28 35.05
CA GLY A 12 42.08 -28.95 34.46
C GLY A 12 41.29 -28.94 33.15
N MET A 13 41.54 -29.93 32.27
CA MET A 13 40.83 -30.07 31.00
C MET A 13 39.32 -30.32 31.21
N VAL A 14 38.96 -31.21 32.14
CA VAL A 14 37.55 -31.50 32.46
C VAL A 14 36.85 -30.27 33.06
N LEU A 15 37.53 -29.54 33.95
CA LEU A 15 36.97 -28.34 34.55
C LEU A 15 36.74 -27.22 33.51
N SER A 16 37.70 -26.99 32.61
CA SER A 16 37.54 -26.03 31.51
C SER A 16 36.41 -26.40 30.57
N PHE A 17 36.22 -27.70 30.29
CA PHE A 17 35.12 -28.17 29.46
C PHE A 17 33.76 -27.93 30.12
N ILE A 18 33.62 -28.19 31.42
CA ILE A 18 32.39 -27.91 32.17
C ILE A 18 32.07 -26.40 32.14
N ILE A 19 33.06 -25.55 32.39
CA ILE A 19 32.90 -24.09 32.34
C ILE A 19 32.47 -23.64 30.94
N PHE A 20 33.05 -24.22 29.89
CA PHE A 20 32.70 -23.91 28.51
C PHE A 20 31.24 -24.30 28.17
N ILE A 21 30.80 -25.50 28.56
CA ILE A 21 29.42 -25.95 28.36
C ILE A 21 28.43 -25.06 29.11
N ILE A 22 28.75 -24.70 30.36
CA ILE A 22 27.94 -23.76 31.15
C ILE A 22 27.88 -22.38 30.48
N SER A 23 29.01 -21.89 29.95
CA SER A 23 29.05 -20.63 29.22
C SER A 23 28.20 -20.65 27.94
N ILE A 24 28.24 -21.74 27.16
CA ILE A 24 27.34 -21.91 26.00
C ILE A 24 25.89 -21.89 26.44
N PHE A 25 25.55 -22.57 27.53
CA PHE A 25 24.19 -22.59 28.05
C PHE A 25 23.72 -21.18 28.47
N PHE A 26 24.57 -20.39 29.12
CA PHE A 26 24.27 -19.00 29.43
C PHE A 26 24.10 -18.14 28.19
N ILE A 27 24.97 -18.29 27.18
CA ILE A 27 24.82 -17.59 25.89
C ILE A 27 23.48 -17.97 25.26
N TYR A 28 23.14 -19.26 25.24
CA TYR A 28 21.85 -19.72 24.71
C TYR A 28 20.67 -19.12 25.46
N LEU A 29 20.70 -19.08 26.79
CA LEU A 29 19.63 -18.46 27.59
C LEU A 29 19.49 -16.95 27.36
N ILE A 30 20.59 -16.24 27.09
CA ILE A 30 20.57 -14.80 26.81
C ILE A 30 20.10 -14.53 25.37
N VAL A 31 20.48 -15.37 24.42
CA VAL A 31 20.19 -15.18 22.98
C VAL A 31 18.81 -15.73 22.60
N SER A 32 18.33 -16.78 23.27
CA SER A 32 17.03 -17.43 23.00
C SER A 32 15.84 -16.45 22.99
N PRO A 33 15.68 -15.54 23.97
CA PRO A 33 14.60 -14.56 23.97
C PRO A 33 14.67 -13.59 22.79
N TYR A 34 15.89 -13.28 22.33
CA TYR A 34 16.13 -12.36 21.20
C TYR A 34 15.67 -12.99 19.88
N ILE A 35 16.05 -14.24 19.62
CA ILE A 35 15.65 -14.99 18.41
C ILE A 35 14.13 -15.19 18.36
N ALA A 36 13.48 -15.48 19.49
CA ALA A 36 12.04 -15.69 19.54
C ALA A 36 11.22 -14.41 19.31
N ARG A 37 11.79 -13.23 19.60
CA ARG A 37 11.11 -11.94 19.43
C ARG A 37 11.12 -11.46 17.98
N GLU A 38 12.20 -11.77 17.26
CA GLU A 38 12.42 -11.41 15.85
C GLU A 38 11.35 -12.06 14.93
N SER A 39 11.01 -13.33 15.15
CA SER A 39 10.01 -14.04 14.33
C SER A 39 8.57 -13.52 14.52
N SER A 40 8.21 -13.11 15.73
CA SER A 40 6.87 -12.53 15.99
C SER A 40 6.73 -11.15 15.36
N LYS A 41 7.77 -10.31 15.42
CA LYS A 41 7.76 -8.95 14.86
C LYS A 41 7.77 -8.96 13.33
N SER A 42 8.47 -9.91 12.70
CA SER A 42 8.40 -10.10 11.24
C SER A 42 6.98 -10.39 10.77
N ASN A 43 6.27 -11.29 11.46
CA ASN A 43 4.87 -11.62 11.10
C ASN A 43 3.95 -10.41 11.27
N SER A 44 4.13 -9.61 12.32
CA SER A 44 3.38 -8.36 12.52
C SER A 44 3.67 -7.34 11.42
N PHE A 45 4.91 -7.23 10.98
CA PHE A 45 5.29 -6.34 9.89
C PHE A 45 4.68 -6.78 8.55
N ASP A 46 4.70 -8.08 8.25
CA ASP A 46 4.07 -8.62 7.05
C ASP A 46 2.55 -8.40 7.06
N LEU A 47 1.90 -8.64 8.21
CA LEU A 47 0.47 -8.35 8.39
C LEU A 47 0.15 -6.87 8.21
N LEU A 48 0.96 -5.96 8.78
CA LEU A 48 0.79 -4.52 8.60
C LEU A 48 0.85 -4.15 7.12
N LYS A 49 1.84 -4.65 6.36
CA LYS A 49 1.94 -4.38 4.92
C LYS A 49 0.70 -4.84 4.16
N GLU A 50 0.25 -6.07 4.41
CA GLU A 50 -0.95 -6.61 3.75
C GLU A 50 -2.21 -5.80 4.08
N ASN A 51 -2.38 -5.40 5.35
CA ASN A 51 -3.53 -4.61 5.79
C ASN A 51 -3.51 -3.20 5.18
N VAL A 52 -2.34 -2.56 5.12
CA VAL A 52 -2.18 -1.25 4.47
C VAL A 52 -2.51 -1.33 2.98
N LEU A 53 -1.99 -2.33 2.28
CA LEU A 53 -2.30 -2.54 0.86
C LEU A 53 -3.77 -2.84 0.62
N THR A 54 -4.40 -3.61 1.52
CA THR A 54 -5.82 -3.94 1.45
C THR A 54 -6.68 -2.69 1.66
N ASN A 55 -6.32 -1.84 2.62
CA ASN A 55 -7.02 -0.58 2.90
C ASN A 55 -6.92 0.41 1.73
N LEU A 56 -5.74 0.48 1.07
CA LEU A 56 -5.54 1.32 -0.11
C LEU A 56 -6.29 0.84 -1.36
N THR A 57 -6.59 -0.45 -1.44
CA THR A 57 -7.16 -1.08 -2.64
C THR A 57 -8.67 -1.11 -2.58
N SER A 58 -9.32 -0.50 -3.57
CA SER A 58 -10.78 -0.44 -3.64
C SER A 58 -11.29 -0.89 -5.00
N ASP A 59 -12.57 -1.24 -5.04
CA ASP A 59 -13.25 -1.63 -6.27
C ASP A 59 -13.67 -0.40 -7.07
N VAL A 60 -13.29 -0.37 -8.34
CA VAL A 60 -13.59 0.72 -9.29
C VAL A 60 -14.27 0.13 -10.51
N TRP A 61 -15.36 0.75 -10.96
CA TRP A 61 -16.00 0.35 -12.21
C TRP A 61 -15.16 0.82 -13.39
N VAL A 62 -14.94 -0.09 -14.33
CA VAL A 62 -14.16 0.15 -15.53
C VAL A 62 -15.00 -0.15 -16.76
N PHE A 63 -15.15 0.86 -17.60
CA PHE A 63 -15.82 0.78 -18.90
C PHE A 63 -14.77 0.83 -20.00
N ARG A 64 -14.90 -0.04 -21.00
CA ARG A 64 -14.03 -0.07 -22.18
C ARG A 64 -14.88 0.09 -23.42
N VAL A 65 -14.48 1.03 -24.26
CA VAL A 65 -15.12 1.31 -25.55
C VAL A 65 -14.04 1.34 -26.62
N ASN A 66 -14.22 0.57 -27.69
CA ASN A 66 -13.38 0.56 -28.87
C ASN A 66 -14.25 0.90 -30.08
N GLY A 67 -13.74 1.78 -30.94
CA GLY A 67 -14.42 2.16 -32.17
C GLY A 67 -14.02 3.53 -32.66
N SER A 68 -14.26 3.81 -33.93
CA SER A 68 -14.15 5.17 -34.47
C SER A 68 -15.39 5.95 -34.06
N LEU A 69 -15.34 6.52 -32.85
CA LEU A 69 -16.40 7.36 -32.31
C LEU A 69 -16.20 8.79 -32.81
N SER A 70 -17.21 9.35 -33.48
CA SER A 70 -17.26 10.76 -33.82
C SER A 70 -18.23 11.46 -32.87
N GLY A 71 -17.78 12.50 -32.17
CA GLY A 71 -18.53 13.19 -31.13
C GLY A 71 -18.41 12.55 -29.74
N CYS A 72 -19.08 13.16 -28.76
CA CYS A 72 -19.11 12.66 -27.40
C CYS A 72 -20.03 11.45 -27.26
N ILE A 73 -19.68 10.56 -26.33
CA ILE A 73 -20.47 9.37 -26.02
C ILE A 73 -21.08 9.46 -24.63
N GLN A 74 -22.25 8.83 -24.47
CA GLN A 74 -22.84 8.58 -23.16
C GLN A 74 -23.03 7.08 -22.95
N MET A 75 -22.77 6.62 -21.73
CA MET A 75 -22.90 5.22 -21.32
C MET A 75 -23.72 5.13 -20.03
N GLU A 76 -24.64 4.17 -19.96
CA GLU A 76 -25.43 3.93 -18.75
C GLU A 76 -24.56 3.37 -17.62
N ILE A 77 -24.78 3.88 -16.41
CA ILE A 77 -24.07 3.44 -15.21
C ILE A 77 -24.81 2.24 -14.59
N PRO A 78 -24.10 1.13 -14.26
CA PRO A 78 -24.73 -0.04 -13.65
C PRO A 78 -25.32 0.24 -12.26
N VAL A 79 -24.64 1.08 -11.47
CA VAL A 79 -25.01 1.44 -10.09
C VAL A 79 -24.70 2.91 -9.83
N ILE A 80 -25.70 3.66 -9.37
CA ILE A 80 -25.51 5.05 -8.95
C ILE A 80 -24.79 5.05 -7.61
N ILE A 81 -23.60 5.66 -7.56
CA ILE A 81 -22.77 5.79 -6.36
C ILE A 81 -22.78 7.27 -5.96
N PRO A 82 -23.24 7.64 -4.76
CA PRO A 82 -23.25 9.03 -4.31
C PRO A 82 -21.85 9.64 -4.29
N GLY A 83 -21.69 10.80 -4.92
CA GLY A 83 -20.39 11.50 -4.99
C GLY A 83 -19.37 10.84 -5.92
N ALA A 84 -19.78 9.85 -6.72
CA ALA A 84 -18.89 9.26 -7.71
C ALA A 84 -18.65 10.17 -8.90
N GLU A 85 -17.39 10.20 -9.31
CA GLU A 85 -16.92 10.89 -10.49
C GLU A 85 -16.35 9.88 -11.48
N SER A 86 -16.11 10.34 -12.70
CA SER A 86 -15.49 9.55 -13.75
C SER A 86 -14.23 10.22 -14.27
N VAL A 87 -13.23 9.42 -14.62
CA VAL A 87 -12.07 9.86 -15.39
C VAL A 87 -11.87 8.94 -16.58
N ALA A 88 -11.62 9.50 -17.76
CA ALA A 88 -11.44 8.75 -18.99
C ALA A 88 -10.00 8.88 -19.50
N PHE A 89 -9.53 7.81 -20.14
CA PHE A 89 -8.21 7.73 -20.75
C PHE A 89 -8.32 7.09 -22.13
N GLY A 90 -7.66 7.69 -23.11
CA GLY A 90 -7.58 7.13 -24.46
C GLY A 90 -6.31 7.54 -25.17
N GLU A 91 -5.73 6.60 -25.93
CA GLU A 91 -4.55 6.81 -26.78
C GLU A 91 -3.34 7.50 -26.13
N GLY A 92 -3.18 7.37 -24.80
CA GLY A 92 -2.04 7.93 -24.07
C GLY A 92 -2.34 9.21 -23.29
N SER A 93 -3.55 9.76 -23.39
CA SER A 93 -3.95 11.00 -22.71
C SER A 93 -5.27 10.86 -21.95
N SER A 94 -5.43 11.72 -20.94
CA SER A 94 -6.71 11.93 -20.28
C SER A 94 -7.74 12.52 -21.25
N ILE A 95 -8.98 12.04 -21.17
CA ILE A 95 -10.12 12.55 -21.91
C ILE A 95 -11.10 13.13 -20.90
N SER A 96 -11.71 14.27 -21.22
CA SER A 96 -12.72 14.88 -20.34
C SER A 96 -13.91 13.94 -20.19
N SER A 97 -14.37 13.74 -18.96
CA SER A 97 -15.55 12.95 -18.67
C SER A 97 -16.40 13.59 -17.58
N SER A 98 -17.65 13.21 -17.46
CA SER A 98 -18.50 13.62 -16.34
C SER A 98 -19.56 12.57 -16.04
N VAL A 99 -20.18 12.69 -14.86
CA VAL A 99 -21.27 11.82 -14.42
C VAL A 99 -22.51 12.69 -14.23
N SER A 100 -23.62 12.36 -14.89
CA SER A 100 -24.89 13.06 -14.69
C SER A 100 -26.07 12.18 -15.08
N GLY A 101 -27.17 12.26 -14.35
CA GLY A 101 -28.44 11.61 -14.71
C GLY A 101 -28.39 10.09 -14.87
N GLY A 102 -27.44 9.39 -14.23
CA GLY A 102 -27.26 7.93 -14.39
C GLY A 102 -26.39 7.53 -15.58
N TYR A 103 -25.75 8.49 -16.24
CA TYR A 103 -24.86 8.28 -17.38
C TYR A 103 -23.47 8.85 -17.12
N ILE A 104 -22.48 8.22 -17.75
CA ILE A 104 -21.14 8.78 -17.91
C ILE A 104 -21.03 9.39 -19.30
N PHE A 105 -20.65 10.64 -19.35
CA PHE A 105 -20.36 11.37 -20.58
C PHE A 105 -18.86 11.40 -20.79
N VAL A 106 -18.41 11.17 -22.01
CA VAL A 106 -16.99 11.21 -22.39
C VAL A 106 -16.84 12.00 -23.67
N GLU A 107 -15.93 12.97 -23.64
CA GLU A 107 -15.56 13.75 -24.82
C GLU A 107 -14.92 12.86 -25.90
N GLU A 108 -15.04 13.26 -27.17
CA GLU A 108 -14.31 12.60 -28.25
C GLU A 108 -12.80 12.68 -28.00
N GLY A 109 -12.06 11.62 -28.33
CA GLY A 109 -10.61 11.73 -28.22
C GLY A 109 -9.79 10.51 -28.58
N ALA A 110 -10.38 9.32 -28.70
CA ALA A 110 -9.61 8.11 -29.00
C ALA A 110 -10.47 6.99 -29.60
N SER A 111 -9.82 6.13 -30.37
CA SER A 111 -10.40 4.88 -30.86
C SER A 111 -10.57 3.82 -29.77
N ARG A 112 -9.88 3.99 -28.63
CA ARG A 112 -9.92 3.08 -27.47
C ARG A 112 -9.96 3.91 -26.21
N ILE A 113 -11.09 3.87 -25.52
CA ILE A 113 -11.37 4.62 -24.32
C ILE A 113 -11.53 3.66 -23.16
N LYS A 114 -10.82 3.92 -22.07
CA LYS A 114 -11.00 3.29 -20.77
C LYS A 114 -11.53 4.35 -19.81
N VAL A 115 -12.64 4.09 -19.15
CA VAL A 115 -13.26 5.01 -18.19
C VAL A 115 -13.32 4.35 -16.83
N TYR A 116 -12.88 5.07 -15.81
CA TYR A 116 -12.97 4.67 -14.42
C TYR A 116 -14.12 5.44 -13.75
N TYR A 117 -14.87 4.77 -12.87
CA TYR A 117 -15.99 5.36 -12.14
C TYR A 117 -16.04 4.85 -10.69
N SER A 118 -15.98 5.78 -9.73
CA SER A 118 -16.04 5.52 -8.29
C SER A 118 -16.12 6.85 -7.52
N ASP A 119 -16.59 6.80 -6.27
CA ASP A 119 -16.50 7.86 -5.26
C ASP A 119 -15.06 8.16 -4.80
N LEU A 120 -14.11 7.28 -5.13
CA LEU A 120 -12.69 7.47 -4.88
C LEU A 120 -11.96 8.15 -6.05
N ILE A 121 -12.69 8.55 -7.09
CA ILE A 121 -12.12 9.30 -8.21
C ILE A 121 -12.30 10.79 -7.95
N VAL A 122 -11.28 11.56 -8.33
CA VAL A 122 -11.32 13.02 -8.40
C VAL A 122 -11.06 13.40 -9.84
N ASN A 123 -12.00 14.10 -10.45
CA ASN A 123 -11.97 14.51 -11.84
C ASN A 123 -11.63 16.01 -11.95
N PRO A 124 -10.39 16.37 -12.32
CA PRO A 124 -9.98 17.76 -12.46
C PRO A 124 -10.52 18.44 -13.72
N ASN A 125 -11.04 17.66 -14.69
CA ASN A 125 -11.47 18.16 -16.00
C ASN A 125 -12.86 17.61 -16.37
N PRO A 126 -13.92 18.08 -15.69
CA PRO A 126 -15.28 17.63 -15.94
C PRO A 126 -15.76 18.08 -17.33
N PHE A 127 -16.36 17.15 -18.08
CA PHE A 127 -17.01 17.46 -19.34
C PHE A 127 -18.34 18.21 -19.12
N LEU A 128 -18.52 19.34 -19.81
CA LEU A 128 -19.61 20.29 -19.58
C LEU A 128 -20.74 20.26 -20.63
N ASP A 129 -20.60 19.48 -21.71
CA ASP A 129 -21.56 19.51 -22.83
C ASP A 129 -22.63 18.40 -22.74
N ALA A 130 -23.82 18.70 -23.24
CA ALA A 130 -24.99 17.82 -23.19
C ALA A 130 -25.52 17.59 -24.60
N GLY A 131 -25.21 16.42 -25.17
CA GLY A 131 -25.64 16.06 -26.53
C GLY A 131 -24.95 14.82 -27.09
N CYS A 132 -24.67 13.83 -26.23
CA CYS A 132 -23.85 12.69 -26.61
C CYS A 132 -24.65 11.55 -27.20
N ILE A 133 -23.98 10.77 -28.06
CA ILE A 133 -24.56 9.58 -28.67
C ILE A 133 -24.49 8.45 -27.65
N GLU A 134 -25.61 7.76 -27.46
CA GLU A 134 -25.65 6.59 -26.60
C GLU A 134 -24.77 5.47 -27.17
N THR A 135 -23.92 4.92 -26.32
CA THR A 135 -22.98 3.86 -26.66
C THR A 135 -23.01 2.78 -25.60
N ILE A 136 -22.97 1.53 -26.06
CA ILE A 136 -22.83 0.38 -25.20
C ILE A 136 -21.34 0.08 -25.08
N PRO A 137 -20.76 0.07 -23.87
CA PRO A 137 -19.38 -0.36 -23.66
C PRO A 137 -19.16 -1.79 -24.18
N ASP A 138 -17.99 -2.05 -24.76
CA ASP A 138 -17.59 -3.42 -25.12
C ASP A 138 -17.43 -4.30 -23.87
N SER A 139 -17.05 -3.66 -22.75
CA SER A 139 -16.83 -4.32 -21.48
C SER A 139 -17.09 -3.35 -20.33
N THR A 140 -17.80 -3.86 -19.33
CA THR A 140 -17.99 -3.23 -18.03
C THR A 140 -17.58 -4.22 -16.96
N SER A 141 -16.62 -3.86 -16.11
CA SER A 141 -16.09 -4.74 -15.07
C SER A 141 -15.74 -3.98 -13.80
N LEU A 142 -15.82 -4.66 -12.67
CA LEU A 142 -15.28 -4.17 -11.41
C LEU A 142 -13.82 -4.58 -11.32
N GLU A 143 -12.92 -3.61 -11.16
CA GLU A 143 -11.48 -3.82 -11.03
C GLU A 143 -10.98 -3.30 -9.69
N ARG A 144 -10.05 -4.02 -9.08
CA ARG A 144 -9.33 -3.56 -7.88
C ARG A 144 -8.25 -2.57 -8.30
N ALA A 145 -8.31 -1.36 -7.77
CA ALA A 145 -7.34 -0.31 -8.03
C ALA A 145 -7.01 0.45 -6.74
N ILE A 146 -5.77 0.95 -6.68
CA ILE A 146 -5.37 1.97 -5.71
C ILE A 146 -5.60 3.31 -6.39
N THR A 147 -6.26 4.24 -5.71
CA THR A 147 -6.54 5.58 -6.24
C THR A 147 -5.69 6.59 -5.48
N GLU A 148 -5.38 7.72 -6.10
CA GLU A 148 -4.71 8.82 -5.41
C GLU A 148 -5.52 9.27 -4.18
N LYS A 149 -6.85 9.29 -4.28
CA LYS A 149 -7.73 9.63 -3.16
C LYS A 149 -7.62 8.62 -2.02
N SER A 150 -7.54 7.31 -2.29
CA SER A 150 -7.37 6.31 -1.20
C SER A 150 -6.03 6.46 -0.49
N ILE A 151 -4.96 6.83 -1.21
CA ILE A 151 -3.66 7.15 -0.60
C ILE A 151 -3.79 8.38 0.31
N ILE A 152 -4.39 9.47 -0.18
CA ILE A 152 -4.57 10.70 0.59
C ILE A 152 -5.42 10.41 1.85
N SER A 153 -6.55 9.71 1.69
CA SER A 153 -7.42 9.35 2.82
C SER A 153 -6.70 8.52 3.88
N LEU A 154 -5.84 7.57 3.49
CA LEU A 154 -5.03 6.81 4.45
C LEU A 154 -4.05 7.71 5.22
N MET A 155 -3.38 8.65 4.54
CA MET A 155 -2.42 9.56 5.18
C MET A 155 -3.12 10.56 6.11
N ASP A 156 -4.30 11.04 5.72
CA ASP A 156 -5.14 11.92 6.53
C ASP A 156 -5.63 11.19 7.79
N GLU A 157 -6.11 9.95 7.65
CA GLU A 157 -6.54 9.12 8.79
C GLU A 157 -5.38 8.78 9.72
N PHE A 158 -4.19 8.50 9.16
CA PHE A 158 -2.98 8.29 9.95
C PHE A 158 -2.62 9.51 10.80
N SER A 159 -2.80 10.72 10.24
CA SER A 159 -2.45 11.97 10.92
C SER A 159 -3.52 12.39 11.94
N ALA A 160 -4.79 12.23 11.62
CA ALA A 160 -5.91 12.66 12.45
C ALA A 160 -6.28 11.64 13.54
N ASN A 161 -6.24 10.35 13.21
CA ASN A 161 -6.83 9.26 13.98
C ASN A 161 -5.87 8.06 14.14
N TYR A 162 -4.58 8.33 14.35
CA TYR A 162 -3.51 7.31 14.44
C TYR A 162 -3.90 6.05 15.24
N ASN A 163 -4.46 6.21 16.45
CA ASN A 163 -4.79 5.05 17.31
C ASN A 163 -5.93 4.19 16.72
N SER A 164 -6.91 4.81 16.06
CA SER A 164 -7.99 4.06 15.40
C SER A 164 -7.48 3.32 14.18
N LEU A 165 -6.65 3.97 13.37
CA LEU A 165 -5.99 3.32 12.23
C LEU A 165 -5.07 2.18 12.68
N LYS A 166 -4.36 2.35 13.80
CA LYS A 166 -3.51 1.32 14.41
C LYS A 166 -4.30 0.06 14.74
N GLU A 167 -5.48 0.22 15.32
CA GLU A 167 -6.39 -0.88 15.63
C GLU A 167 -6.94 -1.53 14.35
N GLU A 168 -7.36 -0.72 13.36
CA GLU A 168 -7.86 -1.21 12.07
C GLU A 168 -6.82 -2.03 11.31
N LEU A 169 -5.56 -1.58 11.31
CA LEU A 169 -4.44 -2.28 10.69
C LEU A 169 -3.91 -3.46 11.52
N ASN A 170 -4.56 -3.79 12.64
CA ASN A 170 -4.18 -4.86 13.57
C ASN A 170 -2.75 -4.75 14.10
N VAL A 171 -2.27 -3.53 14.34
CA VAL A 171 -0.98 -3.28 14.97
C VAL A 171 -1.13 -3.45 16.48
N PHE A 172 -0.25 -4.23 17.11
CA PHE A 172 -0.29 -4.45 18.55
C PHE A 172 -0.14 -3.13 19.31
N SER A 173 -0.81 -3.02 20.45
CA SER A 173 -0.75 -1.80 21.30
C SER A 173 0.66 -1.50 21.81
N SER A 174 1.53 -2.51 21.91
CA SER A 174 2.94 -2.39 22.30
C SER A 174 3.86 -1.84 21.21
N ASP A 175 3.38 -1.76 19.97
CA ASP A 175 4.19 -1.50 18.78
C ASP A 175 3.74 -0.21 18.16
N ASP A 176 4.62 0.58 17.56
CA ASP A 176 4.23 1.77 16.79
C ASP A 176 4.67 1.62 15.34
N PHE A 177 3.99 2.35 14.45
CA PHE A 177 4.26 2.28 13.03
C PHE A 177 4.27 3.66 12.39
N ASP A 178 4.96 3.76 11.26
CA ASP A 178 5.03 4.99 10.46
C ASP A 178 4.65 4.67 9.02
N LEU A 179 3.90 5.59 8.41
CA LEU A 179 3.51 5.53 7.02
C LEU A 179 3.79 6.88 6.37
N TYR A 180 4.43 6.85 5.21
CA TYR A 180 4.43 7.99 4.32
C TYR A 180 4.57 7.54 2.87
N PHE A 181 4.08 8.38 1.97
CA PHE A 181 4.07 8.13 0.55
C PHE A 181 4.94 9.14 -0.18
N ILE A 182 5.72 8.67 -1.15
CA ILE A 182 6.58 9.47 -2.02
C ILE A 182 6.03 9.37 -3.45
N TYR A 183 5.65 10.51 -4.01
CA TYR A 183 5.23 10.62 -5.40
C TYR A 183 6.43 10.53 -6.35
N SER A 184 6.16 10.26 -7.64
CA SER A 184 7.18 10.20 -8.69
C SER A 184 8.02 11.48 -8.84
N ASN A 185 7.43 12.64 -8.53
CA ASN A 185 8.07 13.95 -8.53
C ASN A 185 8.93 14.22 -7.26
N GLY A 186 8.95 13.30 -6.30
CA GLY A 186 9.67 13.41 -5.04
C GLY A 186 8.92 14.13 -3.91
N THR A 187 7.69 14.62 -4.12
CA THR A 187 6.87 15.17 -3.04
C THR A 187 6.42 14.05 -2.10
N THR A 188 6.28 14.37 -0.82
CA THR A 188 5.90 13.40 0.21
C THR A 188 4.63 13.82 0.91
N ILE A 189 3.77 12.85 1.23
CA ILE A 189 2.61 13.01 2.11
C ILE A 189 2.71 12.03 3.27
N GLY A 190 2.22 12.44 4.45
CA GLY A 190 2.46 11.76 5.72
C GLY A 190 3.54 12.47 6.55
N GLU A 191 3.60 12.14 7.85
CA GLU A 191 4.60 12.69 8.77
C GLU A 191 5.80 11.75 8.88
N ILE A 192 7.01 12.26 8.66
CA ILE A 192 8.23 11.49 8.94
C ILE A 192 8.52 11.59 10.43
N LYS A 193 8.12 10.57 11.21
CA LYS A 193 8.47 10.52 12.64
C LYS A 193 9.90 10.03 12.81
N ARG A 194 10.61 10.60 13.79
CA ARG A 194 11.97 10.14 14.15
C ARG A 194 11.85 8.83 14.92
N ASP A 195 12.62 7.82 14.48
CA ASP A 195 12.64 6.50 15.07
C ASP A 195 13.03 6.59 16.57
N SER A 196 12.17 6.13 17.47
CA SER A 196 12.44 6.12 18.93
C SER A 196 13.06 4.80 19.41
N SER A 197 13.14 3.79 18.54
CA SER A 197 13.56 2.43 18.86
C SER A 197 14.82 2.00 18.10
N THR A 198 15.56 1.06 18.68
CA THR A 198 16.71 0.39 18.05
C THR A 198 16.32 -0.78 17.14
N GLU A 199 15.09 -1.29 17.27
CA GLU A 199 14.55 -2.37 16.42
C GLU A 199 13.48 -1.78 15.51
N VAL A 200 13.84 -1.53 14.25
CA VAL A 200 12.95 -0.92 13.24
C VAL A 200 12.90 -1.84 12.02
N TYR A 201 11.71 -2.33 11.71
CA TYR A 201 11.41 -2.96 10.43
C TYR A 201 10.96 -1.88 9.47
N ALA A 202 11.50 -1.84 8.25
CA ALA A 202 11.16 -0.84 7.26
C ALA A 202 11.22 -1.43 5.85
N GLU A 203 10.22 -1.12 5.03
CA GLU A 203 10.16 -1.54 3.64
C GLU A 203 9.55 -0.44 2.76
N GLU A 204 10.02 -0.37 1.53
CA GLU A 204 9.53 0.53 0.49
C GLU A 204 8.76 -0.29 -0.55
N LEU A 205 7.45 -0.07 -0.60
CA LEU A 205 6.52 -0.75 -1.50
C LEU A 205 6.28 0.15 -2.72
N LYS A 206 6.49 -0.40 -3.93
CA LYS A 206 6.11 0.28 -5.16
C LYS A 206 4.62 0.18 -5.37
N ILE A 207 3.94 1.32 -5.43
CA ILE A 207 2.49 1.41 -5.58
C ILE A 207 2.19 1.96 -6.97
N TYR A 208 1.36 1.22 -7.71
CA TYR A 208 0.74 1.70 -8.94
C TYR A 208 -0.65 2.23 -8.59
N TYR A 209 -0.92 3.49 -8.87
CA TYR A 209 -2.19 4.12 -8.51
C TYR A 209 -2.78 4.89 -9.69
N LEU A 210 -4.11 4.99 -9.71
CA LEU A 210 -4.85 5.84 -10.62
C LEU A 210 -4.83 7.27 -10.09
N SER A 211 -4.13 8.18 -10.79
CA SER A 211 -4.12 9.59 -10.46
C SER A 211 -5.40 10.29 -10.88
N SER A 212 -5.66 11.45 -10.28
CA SER A 212 -6.75 12.35 -10.68
C SER A 212 -6.71 12.70 -12.18
N GLY A 213 -5.53 12.66 -12.81
CA GLY A 213 -5.34 12.85 -14.25
C GLY A 213 -5.70 11.65 -15.13
N ALA A 214 -6.40 10.63 -14.62
CA ALA A 214 -6.73 9.40 -15.34
C ALA A 214 -5.50 8.56 -15.77
N GLN A 215 -4.33 8.82 -15.20
CA GLN A 215 -3.09 8.13 -15.54
C GLN A 215 -2.71 7.12 -14.46
N ASN A 216 -2.10 6.01 -14.89
CA ASN A 216 -1.47 5.09 -13.95
C ASN A 216 -0.09 5.62 -13.62
N GLU A 217 0.08 6.06 -12.38
CA GLU A 217 1.33 6.57 -11.86
C GLU A 217 1.98 5.58 -10.89
N VAL A 218 3.25 5.80 -10.60
CA VAL A 218 4.03 4.98 -9.66
C VAL A 218 4.55 5.86 -8.54
N GLY A 219 4.31 5.44 -7.31
CA GLY A 219 4.90 6.02 -6.12
C GLY A 219 5.48 4.96 -5.20
N ILE A 220 6.03 5.41 -4.08
CA ILE A 220 6.64 4.56 -3.06
C ILE A 220 5.93 4.78 -1.74
N LEU A 221 5.32 3.73 -1.20
CA LEU A 221 4.80 3.71 0.15
C LEU A 221 5.86 3.12 1.07
N ARG A 222 6.33 3.90 2.04
CA ARG A 222 7.22 3.39 3.07
C ARG A 222 6.43 3.00 4.31
N VAL A 223 6.63 1.78 4.75
CA VAL A 223 6.01 1.23 5.97
C VAL A 223 7.13 0.95 6.97
N LYS A 224 6.96 1.42 8.21
CA LYS A 224 7.86 1.11 9.32
C LYS A 224 7.10 0.55 10.52
N LEU A 225 7.73 -0.32 11.29
CA LEU A 225 7.20 -0.86 12.56
C LEU A 225 8.34 -0.96 13.60
N TRP A 226 8.07 -0.56 14.84
CA TRP A 226 8.98 -0.71 15.98
C TRP A 226 8.25 -1.14 17.27
#